data_AF-A0A660QC20-F1
#
_entry.id   AF-A0A660QC20-F1
#
_cell.length_a   1.000
_cell.length_b   1.000
_cell.length_c   1.000
_cell.angle_alpha   90.00
_cell.angle_beta   90.00
_cell.angle_gamma   90.00
#
_symmetry.space_group_name_H-M   'P 1'
#
loop_
_entity.id
_entity.type
_entity.pdbx_description
1 polymer ?
#
loop_
_entity_poly.entity_id
_entity_poly.type
_entity_poly.pdbx_seq_one_letter_code
_entity_poly.pdbx_strand_id
1 'polypeptide(L)'
;MKFKLFDRNKALLKKYNKVLAKIKEKEKELRTMPNNQLRLMSNKLKEQEPSLAESFALVREVSRRVLGMYPFDVQVIGGLALDDGKVAEMKTGEGKTLAATMPLFFNALRGKGAHLVTVNDYLARRDALWMGPIYLFLGLRVGVINPLGKSYEVV
;
A
#
# COMPACT_ATOMS: atom_id res chain seq x y z
N MET A 1 -3.43 33.81 -24.39
CA MET A 1 -4.31 32.88 -23.64
C MET A 1 -3.90 31.44 -23.99
N LYS A 2 -3.21 30.71 -23.10
CA LYS A 2 -2.80 29.32 -23.39
C LYS A 2 -4.01 28.40 -23.20
N PHE A 3 -4.59 27.93 -24.30
CA PHE A 3 -5.62 26.89 -24.27
C PHE A 3 -5.00 25.60 -23.68
N LYS A 4 -5.36 25.26 -22.44
CA LYS A 4 -5.09 23.93 -21.87
C LYS A 4 -6.03 22.93 -22.55
N LEU A 5 -5.61 22.36 -23.67
CA LEU A 5 -6.46 21.43 -24.44
C LEU A 5 -6.93 20.22 -23.60
N PHE A 6 -6.13 19.73 -22.63
CA PHE A 6 -6.54 18.70 -21.67
C PHE A 6 -5.76 18.79 -20.34
N ASP A 7 -6.46 18.66 -19.20
CA ASP A 7 -5.82 18.55 -17.88
C ASP A 7 -5.57 17.07 -17.52
N ARG A 8 -4.30 16.64 -17.70
CA ARG A 8 -3.87 15.26 -17.44
C ARG A 8 -4.03 14.86 -15.97
N ASN A 9 -3.75 15.75 -15.03
CA ASN A 9 -3.89 15.46 -13.60
C ASN A 9 -5.35 15.26 -13.25
N LYS A 10 -6.25 16.13 -13.72
CA LYS A 10 -7.69 15.97 -13.52
C LYS A 10 -8.22 14.66 -14.10
N ALA A 11 -7.74 14.26 -15.27
CA ALA A 11 -8.12 12.99 -15.90
C ALA A 11 -7.63 11.77 -15.09
N LEU A 12 -6.38 11.77 -14.63
CA LEU A 12 -5.81 10.71 -13.79
C LEU A 12 -6.53 10.62 -12.44
N LEU A 13 -6.77 11.74 -11.76
CA LEU A 13 -7.53 11.76 -10.52
C LEU A 13 -8.95 11.23 -10.71
N LYS A 14 -9.61 11.53 -11.83
CA LYS A 14 -10.92 10.94 -12.16
C LYS A 14 -10.83 9.41 -12.33
N LYS A 15 -9.77 8.89 -12.95
CA LYS A 15 -9.50 7.44 -13.04
C LYS A 15 -9.31 6.84 -11.65
N TYR A 16 -8.44 7.42 -10.81
CA TYR A 16 -8.15 6.91 -9.47
C TYR A 16 -9.38 6.94 -8.56
N ASN A 17 -10.21 7.99 -8.62
CA ASN A 17 -11.46 8.04 -7.86
C ASN A 17 -12.43 6.90 -8.22
N LYS A 18 -12.49 6.47 -9.48
CA LYS A 18 -13.29 5.30 -9.87
C LYS A 18 -12.73 4.00 -9.27
N VAL A 19 -11.41 3.87 -9.18
CA VAL A 19 -10.78 2.68 -8.55
C VAL A 19 -10.97 2.72 -7.03
N LEU A 20 -10.81 3.89 -6.40
CA LEU A 20 -11.08 4.12 -4.99
C LEU A 20 -12.51 3.70 -4.62
N ALA A 21 -13.51 4.03 -5.45
CA ALA A 21 -14.88 3.58 -5.22
C ALA A 21 -14.99 2.05 -5.16
N LYS A 22 -14.33 1.33 -6.07
CA LYS A 22 -14.28 -0.15 -6.04
C LYS A 22 -13.57 -0.69 -4.80
N ILE A 23 -12.48 -0.06 -4.38
CA ILE A 23 -11.75 -0.40 -3.15
C ILE A 23 -12.68 -0.26 -1.94
N LYS A 24 -13.42 0.86 -1.84
CA LYS A 24 -14.36 1.11 -0.73
C LYS A 24 -15.53 0.13 -0.70
N GLU A 25 -16.02 -0.32 -1.85
CA GLU A 25 -17.05 -1.37 -1.89
C GLU A 25 -16.51 -2.69 -1.34
N LYS A 26 -15.31 -3.11 -1.75
CA LYS A 26 -14.67 -4.32 -1.21
C LYS A 26 -14.40 -4.22 0.29
N GLU A 27 -14.00 -3.05 0.77
CA GLU A 27 -13.74 -2.82 2.19
C GLU A 27 -14.97 -3.09 3.10
N LYS A 28 -16.19 -2.79 2.61
CA LYS A 28 -17.42 -3.09 3.36
C LYS A 28 -17.55 -4.58 3.68
N GLU A 29 -17.20 -5.44 2.73
CA GLU A 29 -17.20 -6.89 2.90
C GLU A 29 -16.13 -7.33 3.90
N LEU A 30 -14.93 -6.72 3.85
CA LEU A 30 -13.79 -7.11 4.70
C LEU A 30 -13.96 -6.68 6.17
N ARG A 31 -14.68 -5.59 6.42
CA ARG A 31 -14.83 -5.03 7.77
C ARG A 31 -15.49 -5.99 8.76
N THR A 32 -16.38 -6.86 8.28
CA THR A 32 -17.10 -7.85 9.11
C THR A 32 -16.35 -9.18 9.20
N MET A 33 -15.33 -9.41 8.38
CA MET A 33 -14.58 -10.67 8.36
C MET A 33 -13.66 -10.80 9.58
N PRO A 34 -13.57 -11.96 10.24
CA PRO A 34 -12.57 -12.23 11.27
C PRO A 34 -11.14 -12.29 10.69
N ASN A 35 -10.15 -12.12 11.56
CA ASN A 35 -8.73 -12.02 11.16
C ASN A 35 -8.22 -13.23 10.37
N ASN A 36 -8.68 -14.44 10.70
CA ASN A 36 -8.33 -15.66 9.97
C ASN A 36 -8.80 -15.61 8.51
N GLN A 37 -10.00 -15.09 8.25
CA GLN A 37 -10.52 -14.95 6.88
C GLN A 37 -9.73 -13.91 6.08
N LEU A 38 -9.32 -12.80 6.70
CA LEU A 38 -8.44 -11.82 6.03
C LEU A 38 -7.10 -12.42 5.63
N ARG A 39 -6.51 -13.27 6.49
CA ARG A 39 -5.27 -14.01 6.18
C ARG A 39 -5.47 -15.01 5.05
N LEU A 40 -6.57 -15.76 5.04
CA LEU A 40 -6.91 -16.67 3.95
C LEU A 40 -7.10 -15.93 2.62
N MET A 41 -7.70 -14.74 2.65
CA MET A 41 -7.83 -13.89 1.47
C MET A 41 -6.46 -13.43 0.94
N SER A 42 -5.54 -13.04 1.83
CA SER A 42 -4.17 -12.71 1.45
C SER A 42 -3.48 -13.88 0.74
N ASN A 43 -3.61 -15.10 1.30
CA ASN A 43 -3.04 -16.29 0.69
C ASN A 43 -3.63 -16.57 -0.70
N LYS A 44 -4.95 -16.43 -0.85
CA LYS A 44 -5.63 -16.57 -2.14
C LYS A 44 -5.11 -15.57 -3.18
N LEU A 45 -4.91 -14.31 -2.78
CA LEU A 45 -4.35 -13.27 -3.66
C LEU A 45 -2.89 -13.54 -4.05
N LYS A 46 -2.14 -14.30 -3.24
CA LYS A 46 -0.76 -14.71 -3.52
C LYS A 46 -0.68 -15.87 -4.52
N GLU A 47 -1.64 -16.79 -4.47
CA GLU A 47 -1.70 -17.97 -5.35
C GLU A 47 -2.29 -17.65 -6.74
N GLN A 48 -3.08 -16.59 -6.83
CA GLN A 48 -3.80 -16.18 -8.02
C GLN A 48 -3.21 -14.89 -8.60
N GLU A 49 -3.70 -14.43 -9.76
CA GLU A 49 -3.40 -13.09 -10.22
C GLU A 49 -4.05 -12.07 -9.25
N PRO A 50 -3.25 -11.24 -8.55
CA PRO A 50 -3.80 -10.39 -7.49
C PRO A 50 -4.70 -9.31 -8.09
N SER A 51 -5.87 -9.13 -7.50
CA SER A 51 -6.75 -8.00 -7.80
C SER A 51 -6.27 -6.76 -7.05
N LEU A 52 -6.05 -5.66 -7.78
CA LEU A 52 -5.61 -4.40 -7.19
C LEU A 52 -6.61 -3.88 -6.14
N ALA A 53 -7.90 -3.88 -6.46
CA ALA A 53 -8.91 -3.33 -5.58
C ALA A 53 -9.03 -4.13 -4.27
N GLU A 54 -8.95 -5.46 -4.37
CA GLU A 54 -9.00 -6.35 -3.22
C GLU A 54 -7.72 -6.24 -2.38
N SER A 55 -6.56 -6.17 -3.01
CA SER A 55 -5.28 -6.00 -2.32
C SER A 55 -5.22 -4.69 -1.54
N PHE A 56 -5.65 -3.58 -2.15
CA PHE A 56 -5.68 -2.27 -1.50
C PHE A 56 -6.70 -2.23 -0.35
N ALA A 57 -7.90 -2.78 -0.56
CA ALA A 57 -8.93 -2.86 0.49
C ALA A 57 -8.45 -3.69 1.69
N LEU A 58 -7.78 -4.81 1.41
CA LEU A 58 -7.24 -5.70 2.43
C LEU A 58 -6.17 -5.03 3.28
N VAL A 59 -5.19 -4.36 2.65
CA VAL A 59 -4.18 -3.58 3.36
C VAL A 59 -4.80 -2.48 4.22
N ARG A 60 -5.82 -1.79 3.69
CA ARG A 60 -6.51 -0.70 4.39
C ARG A 60 -7.21 -1.19 5.66
N GLU A 61 -7.91 -2.32 5.56
CA GLU A 61 -8.58 -2.94 6.70
C GLU A 61 -7.59 -3.52 7.72
N VAL A 62 -6.50 -4.15 7.25
CA VAL A 62 -5.46 -4.67 8.15
C VAL A 62 -4.75 -3.54 8.88
N SER A 63 -4.39 -2.46 8.20
CA SER A 63 -3.81 -1.27 8.84
C SER A 63 -4.68 -0.75 9.98
N ARG A 64 -6.00 -0.68 9.77
CA ARG A 64 -6.96 -0.28 10.80
C ARG A 64 -6.90 -1.18 12.02
N ARG A 65 -6.77 -2.50 11.81
CA ARG A 65 -6.76 -3.49 12.90
C ARG A 65 -5.45 -3.55 13.66
N VAL A 66 -4.32 -3.48 12.96
CA VAL A 66 -3.00 -3.76 13.56
C VAL A 66 -2.26 -2.50 13.97
N LEU A 67 -2.52 -1.37 13.32
CA LEU A 67 -1.89 -0.08 13.65
C LEU A 67 -2.89 0.95 14.21
N GLY A 68 -4.19 0.67 14.21
CA GLY A 68 -5.22 1.66 14.55
C GLY A 68 -5.33 2.81 13.53
N MET A 69 -4.63 2.72 12.40
CA MET A 69 -4.59 3.75 11.37
C MET A 69 -5.40 3.29 10.16
N TYR A 70 -6.41 4.08 9.79
CA TYR A 70 -7.19 3.85 8.59
C TYR A 70 -6.66 4.75 7.46
N PRO A 71 -6.06 4.20 6.39
CA PRO A 71 -5.56 5.03 5.29
C PRO A 71 -6.66 5.91 4.71
N PHE A 72 -6.41 7.20 4.57
CA PHE A 72 -7.37 8.16 3.99
C PHE A 72 -7.53 7.97 2.48
N ASP A 73 -8.63 8.45 1.92
CA ASP A 73 -8.92 8.37 0.48
C ASP A 73 -7.77 8.97 -0.38
N VAL A 74 -7.15 10.05 0.09
CA VAL A 74 -5.98 10.67 -0.57
C VAL A 74 -4.72 9.80 -0.50
N GLN A 75 -4.53 9.01 0.55
CA GLN A 75 -3.42 8.06 0.68
C GLN A 75 -3.62 6.86 -0.24
N VAL A 76 -4.87 6.39 -0.39
CA VAL A 76 -5.22 5.36 -1.37
C VAL A 76 -4.93 5.88 -2.79
N ILE A 77 -5.33 7.11 -3.11
CA ILE A 77 -5.02 7.74 -4.41
C ILE A 77 -3.52 7.88 -4.62
N GLY A 78 -2.76 8.26 -3.59
CA GLY A 78 -1.29 8.28 -3.64
C GLY A 78 -0.71 6.90 -3.95
N GLY A 79 -1.21 5.86 -3.28
CA GLY A 79 -0.82 4.46 -3.56
C GLY A 79 -1.15 4.01 -4.98
N LEU A 80 -2.30 4.41 -5.52
CA LEU A 80 -2.70 4.14 -6.92
C LEU A 80 -1.77 4.83 -7.92
N ALA A 81 -1.34 6.06 -7.63
CA ALA A 81 -0.37 6.75 -8.46
C ALA A 81 1.00 6.05 -8.47
N LEU A 82 1.46 5.57 -7.32
CA LEU A 82 2.70 4.78 -7.21
C LEU A 82 2.62 3.47 -8.00
N ASP A 83 1.51 2.73 -7.89
CA ASP A 83 1.30 1.50 -8.66
C ASP A 83 1.28 1.74 -10.18
N ASP A 84 0.70 2.87 -10.60
CA ASP A 84 0.64 3.31 -12.00
C ASP A 84 1.98 3.91 -12.50
N GLY A 85 3.07 3.67 -11.77
CA GLY A 85 4.45 4.05 -12.12
C GLY A 85 4.73 5.54 -12.07
N LYS A 86 3.97 6.32 -11.27
CA LYS A 86 4.08 7.78 -11.22
C LYS A 86 4.64 8.26 -9.89
N VAL A 87 5.10 9.51 -9.89
CA VAL A 87 5.46 10.22 -8.66
C VAL A 87 4.18 10.73 -8.00
N ALA A 88 3.88 10.22 -6.81
CA ALA A 88 2.78 10.71 -5.98
C ALA A 88 3.22 11.94 -5.18
N GLU A 89 2.91 13.15 -5.67
CA GLU A 89 3.13 14.38 -4.92
C GLU A 89 2.10 14.51 -3.79
N MET A 90 2.52 14.11 -2.59
CA MET A 90 1.77 14.33 -1.35
C MET A 90 2.55 15.34 -0.50
N LYS A 91 1.87 16.25 0.19
CA LYS A 91 2.55 17.21 1.08
C LYS A 91 3.15 16.50 2.30
N THR A 92 4.07 17.17 2.98
CA THR A 92 4.60 16.69 4.27
C THR A 92 3.44 16.59 5.27
N GLY A 93 3.40 15.49 6.02
CA GLY A 93 2.32 15.22 6.98
C GLY A 93 1.16 14.38 6.41
N GLU A 94 1.05 14.21 5.09
CA GLU A 94 -0.04 13.44 4.46
C GLU A 94 0.07 11.90 4.65
N GLY A 95 1.07 11.41 5.39
CA GLY A 95 1.27 9.99 5.68
C GLY A 95 1.71 9.14 4.48
N LYS A 96 2.74 9.61 3.75
CA LYS A 96 3.35 8.89 2.61
C LYS A 96 3.78 7.46 2.95
N THR A 97 4.31 7.25 4.15
CA THR A 97 4.75 5.94 4.64
C THR A 97 3.60 4.94 4.65
N LEU A 98 2.43 5.34 5.16
CA LEU A 98 1.24 4.50 5.16
C LEU A 98 0.66 4.31 3.76
N ALA A 99 0.64 5.36 2.93
CA ALA A 99 0.16 5.29 1.56
C ALA A 99 0.93 4.28 0.70
N ALA A 100 2.25 4.15 0.92
CA ALA A 100 3.10 3.20 0.19
C ALA A 100 2.81 1.72 0.51
N THR A 101 2.13 1.41 1.61
CA THR A 101 1.89 0.01 2.01
C THR A 101 1.03 -0.77 1.02
N MET A 102 0.03 -0.13 0.43
CA MET A 102 -0.89 -0.75 -0.52
C MET A 102 -0.20 -1.18 -1.82
N PRO A 103 0.51 -0.31 -2.56
CA PRO A 103 1.22 -0.72 -3.77
C PRO A 103 2.39 -1.66 -3.48
N LEU A 104 3.07 -1.54 -2.33
CA LEU A 104 4.13 -2.47 -1.93
C LEU A 104 3.58 -3.89 -1.73
N PHE A 105 2.49 -4.03 -0.99
CA PHE A 105 1.83 -5.32 -0.79
C PHE A 105 1.38 -5.92 -2.12
N PHE A 106 0.62 -5.16 -2.92
CA PHE A 106 0.09 -5.62 -4.21
C PHE A 106 1.19 -6.10 -5.16
N ASN A 107 2.28 -5.35 -5.29
CA ASN A 107 3.38 -5.74 -6.18
C ASN A 107 4.22 -6.89 -5.61
N ALA A 108 4.38 -6.97 -4.29
CA ALA A 108 5.08 -8.09 -3.64
C ALA A 108 4.37 -9.44 -3.85
N LEU A 109 3.04 -9.44 -3.95
CA LEU A 109 2.26 -10.67 -4.23
C LEU A 109 2.61 -11.32 -5.57
N ARG A 110 3.18 -10.57 -6.52
CA ARG A 110 3.61 -11.09 -7.83
C ARG A 110 4.90 -11.93 -7.77
N GLY A 111 5.43 -12.20 -6.58
CA GLY A 111 6.56 -13.11 -6.35
C GLY A 111 7.95 -12.57 -6.73
N LYS A 112 8.05 -11.30 -7.16
CA LYS A 112 9.32 -10.66 -7.56
C LYS A 112 9.92 -9.76 -6.47
N GLY A 113 9.27 -9.69 -5.31
CA GLY A 113 9.61 -8.74 -4.25
C GLY A 113 9.20 -7.30 -4.56
N ALA A 114 9.36 -6.41 -3.59
CA ALA A 114 9.15 -4.98 -3.74
C ALA A 114 10.17 -4.23 -2.86
N HIS A 115 10.81 -3.19 -3.40
CA HIS A 115 11.82 -2.41 -2.68
C HIS A 115 11.28 -1.02 -2.35
N LEU A 116 11.30 -0.66 -1.06
CA LEU A 116 11.06 0.70 -0.59
C LEU A 116 12.40 1.37 -0.30
N VAL A 117 12.77 2.36 -1.12
CA VAL A 117 14.02 3.09 -0.98
C VAL A 117 13.77 4.41 -0.26
N THR A 118 14.61 4.72 0.73
CA THR A 118 14.57 5.97 1.49
C THR A 118 15.98 6.53 1.67
N VAL A 119 16.08 7.75 2.20
CA VAL A 119 17.32 8.56 2.17
C VAL A 119 18.36 8.15 3.20
N ASN A 120 17.99 7.39 4.23
CA ASN A 120 18.94 6.91 5.25
C ASN A 120 18.49 5.62 5.94
N ASP A 121 19.42 5.05 6.68
CA ASP A 121 19.28 3.78 7.40
C ASP A 121 18.26 3.86 8.55
N TYR A 122 18.19 5.00 9.24
CA TYR A 122 17.20 5.26 10.28
C TYR A 122 15.77 5.19 9.74
N LEU A 123 15.47 5.89 8.65
CA LEU A 123 14.14 5.88 8.02
C LEU A 123 13.81 4.48 7.49
N ALA A 124 14.79 3.75 6.95
CA ALA A 124 14.58 2.38 6.48
C ALA A 124 14.14 1.47 7.63
N ARG A 125 14.84 1.51 8.77
CA ARG A 125 14.48 0.73 9.97
C ARG A 125 13.14 1.16 10.56
N ARG A 126 12.95 2.47 10.72
CA ARG A 126 11.71 3.05 11.27
C ARG A 126 10.49 2.63 10.45
N ASP A 127 10.55 2.81 9.13
CA ASP A 127 9.41 2.55 8.26
C ASP A 127 9.11 1.04 8.18
N ALA A 128 10.15 0.19 8.18
CA ALA A 128 9.98 -1.25 8.23
C ALA A 128 9.35 -1.73 9.54
N LEU A 129 9.81 -1.23 10.70
CA LEU A 129 9.23 -1.58 12.00
C LEU A 129 7.81 -1.04 12.15
N TRP A 130 7.56 0.18 11.67
CA TRP A 130 6.26 0.83 11.82
C TRP A 130 5.19 0.20 10.92
N MET A 131 5.50 -0.06 9.65
CA MET A 131 4.55 -0.67 8.70
C MET A 131 4.58 -2.21 8.72
N GLY A 132 5.62 -2.81 9.31
CA GLY A 132 5.84 -4.24 9.44
C GLY A 132 4.59 -5.02 9.84
N PRO A 133 3.87 -4.65 10.93
CA PRO A 133 2.70 -5.38 11.40
C PRO A 133 1.64 -5.63 10.32
N ILE A 134 1.48 -4.72 9.34
CA ILE A 134 0.57 -4.91 8.20
C ILE A 134 1.04 -6.07 7.32
N TYR A 135 2.30 -6.04 6.91
CA TYR A 135 2.88 -7.05 6.01
C TYR A 135 2.96 -8.42 6.67
N LEU A 136 3.40 -8.48 7.94
CA LEU A 136 3.46 -9.72 8.72
C LEU A 136 2.07 -10.32 8.93
N PHE A 137 1.05 -9.48 9.21
CA PHE A 137 -0.33 -9.95 9.30
C PHE A 137 -0.79 -10.61 7.99
N LEU A 138 -0.42 -10.01 6.86
CA LEU A 138 -0.77 -10.48 5.52
C LEU A 138 0.12 -11.64 5.02
N GLY A 139 1.03 -12.16 5.84
CA GLY A 139 1.86 -13.31 5.50
C GLY A 139 3.05 -12.97 4.58
N LEU A 140 3.43 -11.70 4.51
CA LEU A 140 4.67 -11.27 3.86
C LEU A 140 5.82 -11.17 4.89
N ARG A 141 7.04 -11.41 4.40
CA ARG A 141 8.28 -11.16 5.12
C ARG A 141 8.79 -9.75 4.82
N VAL A 142 9.43 -9.10 5.78
CA VAL A 142 9.95 -7.74 5.63
C VAL A 142 11.44 -7.70 5.97
N GLY A 143 12.27 -7.50 4.95
CA GLY A 143 13.72 -7.33 5.10
C GLY A 143 14.13 -5.86 5.14
N VAL A 144 15.21 -5.55 5.86
CA VAL A 144 15.83 -4.23 5.93
C VAL A 144 17.32 -4.35 5.63
N ILE A 145 17.82 -3.52 4.72
CA ILE A 145 19.24 -3.47 4.36
C ILE A 145 19.82 -2.13 4.83
N ASN A 146 20.94 -2.18 5.54
CA ASN A 146 21.66 -1.02 6.04
C ASN A 146 23.17 -1.10 5.73
N PRO A 147 23.93 0.02 5.84
CA PRO A 147 25.37 0.03 5.61
C PRO A 147 26.14 -0.98 6.45
N LEU A 148 27.39 -1.25 6.03
CA LEU A 148 28.31 -2.17 6.71
C LEU A 148 27.80 -3.63 6.78
N GLY A 149 27.05 -4.06 5.77
CA GLY A 149 26.58 -5.44 5.66
C GLY A 149 25.50 -5.83 6.66
N LYS A 150 24.82 -4.84 7.29
CA LYS A 150 23.77 -5.10 8.27
C LYS A 150 22.44 -5.36 7.58
N SER A 151 21.89 -6.55 7.80
CA SER A 151 20.57 -6.96 7.29
C SER A 151 19.71 -7.45 8.44
N TYR A 152 18.43 -7.07 8.43
CA TYR A 152 17.46 -7.42 9.45
C TYR A 152 16.19 -7.98 8.81
N GLU A 153 15.47 -8.81 9.54
CA GLU A 153 14.10 -9.20 9.23
C GLU A 153 13.19 -8.73 10.37
N VAL A 154 12.07 -8.10 10.03
CA VAL A 154 11.06 -7.73 11.03
C VAL A 154 10.35 -9.01 11.47
N VAL A 155 10.31 -9.24 12.78
CA VAL A 155 9.68 -10.42 13.42
C VAL A 155 8.50 -10.02 14.28
#